data_AF-A0A016WZI0-F1
#
_entry.id   AF-A0A016WZI0-F1
#
_cell.length_a   1.000
_cell.length_b   1.000
_cell.length_c   1.000
_cell.angle_alpha   90.00
_cell.angle_beta   90.00
_cell.angle_gamma   90.00
#
_symmetry.space_group_name_H-M   'P 1'
#
loop_
_entity.id
_entity.type
_entity.pdbx_description
1 polymer ?
#
loop_
_entity_poly.entity_id
_entity_poly.type
_entity_poly.pdbx_seq_one_letter_code
_entity_poly.pdbx_strand_id
1 'polypeptide(L)'
;MIGQLSRQIVRNEVNVTKMNDIANRVVAIFQNHQNAPRIHDDLLYAVIMYKDFTMDKRIEYVTALIDMVDRERMRHHLVLPILTSTDDIEERLKIIFRCANIGYKDLSQLDISVLSHLVLQPLYDRQRMTRGEQTKLDKVARILKSFGIASDSVWQTMHSWWHEKTAEEKRLPSLEVASRPLATELQGWLRQHYTATFELERKSSVKAPAIRVTYERLKKFVEDRDSSKVHAFVSSYGWPEDTNFEEIIPDLLGLYLDHEEWTNVKKMLISLSAQSSKWQRNDEPSYSPVKNYHLLQILRRMCNEGDEISLRKMINYAYELRRLFPGATANYDTFFNTLHEYNRLFGKCFERLPNPSVEKIDECIDLLRTLIKLEILQLHVNETLTSVFIGNVLKRLGWEEAVNTWMKFQSGLYCSNGIVTLLRYCLTQKTDSSKRNIQYVLHKAQNFLPQSRVHCLYAAVMVAKRYEEEAASYLEEHKAEIDPLDCVIAMRYMNALRAKMVDEEFIRLFAELCLKHTKLSENAEATRQMQIDWMRLCEQRKLAPLALRLYDLFKRYGVDLHDDEKLRLCEMIAEHDVLAKRWIYEPDGFLRIKPDDELIRSNDVWQIQQVLKNEVSALRSSAR
;
A
#
# COMPACT_ATOMS: atom_id res chain seq x y z
N MET A 1 -9.04 -25.76 12.88
CA MET A 1 -9.51 -25.39 11.51
C MET A 1 -8.36 -25.13 10.55
N ILE A 2 -7.45 -24.18 10.84
CA ILE A 2 -6.36 -23.80 9.90
C ILE A 2 -5.36 -24.94 9.64
N GLY A 3 -4.92 -25.67 10.66
CA GLY A 3 -4.08 -26.85 10.43
C GLY A 3 -4.75 -27.95 9.57
N GLN A 4 -6.08 -28.06 9.58
CA GLN A 4 -6.80 -28.98 8.67
C GLN A 4 -6.80 -28.44 7.23
N LEU A 5 -7.03 -27.13 7.06
CA LEU A 5 -6.94 -26.45 5.77
C LEU A 5 -5.53 -26.60 5.17
N SER A 6 -4.48 -26.34 5.93
CA SER A 6 -3.08 -26.50 5.49
C SER A 6 -2.80 -27.92 5.02
N ARG A 7 -3.26 -28.94 5.76
CA ARG A 7 -3.14 -30.35 5.33
C ARG A 7 -3.91 -30.64 4.04
N GLN A 8 -5.09 -30.06 3.84
CA GLN A 8 -5.86 -30.24 2.60
C GLN A 8 -5.20 -29.56 1.40
N ILE A 9 -4.65 -28.35 1.59
CA ILE A 9 -3.90 -27.63 0.55
C ILE A 9 -2.71 -28.46 0.06
N VAL A 10 -1.96 -29.03 1.00
CA VAL A 10 -0.79 -29.88 0.70
C VAL A 10 -1.21 -31.20 0.04
N ARG A 11 -2.24 -31.89 0.56
CA ARG A 11 -2.77 -33.15 -0.02
C ARG A 11 -3.30 -32.97 -1.43
N ASN A 12 -3.93 -31.84 -1.72
CA ASN A 12 -4.43 -31.51 -3.06
C ASN A 12 -3.32 -30.95 -3.97
N GLU A 13 -2.08 -30.92 -3.50
CA GLU A 13 -0.90 -30.49 -4.26
C GLU A 13 -1.06 -29.10 -4.89
N VAL A 14 -1.73 -28.19 -4.18
CA VAL A 14 -2.01 -26.83 -4.67
C VAL A 14 -0.69 -26.10 -4.94
N ASN A 15 -0.49 -25.69 -6.20
CA ASN A 15 0.72 -24.96 -6.63
C ASN A 15 1.15 -23.88 -5.62
N VAL A 16 2.46 -23.81 -5.40
CA VAL A 16 3.11 -22.93 -4.42
C VAL A 16 2.68 -21.47 -4.51
N THR A 17 2.50 -20.93 -5.71
CA THR A 17 2.03 -19.55 -5.92
C THR A 17 0.65 -19.36 -5.31
N LYS A 18 -0.27 -20.29 -5.59
CA LYS A 18 -1.64 -20.25 -5.08
C LYS A 18 -1.70 -20.53 -3.58
N MET A 19 -0.84 -21.40 -3.07
CA MET A 19 -0.68 -21.61 -1.62
C MET A 19 -0.28 -20.30 -0.91
N ASN A 20 0.73 -19.59 -1.44
CA ASN A 20 1.17 -18.31 -0.90
C ASN A 20 0.07 -17.24 -0.99
N ASP A 21 -0.69 -17.19 -2.09
CA ASP A 21 -1.84 -16.29 -2.20
C ASP A 21 -2.88 -16.55 -1.10
N ILE A 22 -3.20 -17.82 -0.84
CA ILE A 22 -4.14 -18.22 0.22
C ILE A 22 -3.59 -17.81 1.59
N ALA A 23 -2.31 -18.10 1.85
CA ALA A 23 -1.65 -17.78 3.10
C ALA A 23 -1.62 -16.25 3.36
N ASN A 24 -1.24 -15.46 2.35
CA ASN A 24 -1.25 -14.00 2.41
C ASN A 24 -2.63 -13.45 2.72
N ARG A 25 -3.69 -13.99 2.08
CA ARG A 25 -5.08 -13.61 2.36
C ARG A 25 -5.47 -13.88 3.81
N VAL A 26 -5.14 -15.06 4.33
CA VAL A 26 -5.45 -15.42 5.72
C VAL A 26 -4.70 -14.48 6.67
N VAL A 27 -3.40 -14.27 6.47
CA VAL A 27 -2.63 -13.38 7.35
C VAL A 27 -3.17 -11.95 7.32
N ALA A 28 -3.40 -11.38 6.13
CA ALA A 28 -3.87 -10.01 5.99
C ALA A 28 -5.28 -9.78 6.55
N ILE A 29 -6.19 -10.74 6.40
CA ILE A 29 -7.57 -10.63 6.93
C ILE A 29 -7.59 -10.75 8.45
N PHE A 30 -6.83 -11.70 9.01
CA PHE A 30 -6.84 -11.98 10.44
C PHE A 30 -5.75 -11.25 11.23
N GLN A 31 -5.09 -10.25 10.62
CA GLN A 31 -3.92 -9.57 11.18
C GLN A 31 -4.21 -8.88 12.52
N ASN A 32 -5.41 -8.31 12.66
CA ASN A 32 -5.82 -7.56 13.85
C ASN A 32 -6.48 -8.45 14.93
N HIS A 33 -6.57 -9.77 14.72
CA HIS A 33 -7.09 -10.68 15.73
C HIS A 33 -6.02 -11.06 16.76
N GLN A 34 -6.40 -11.10 18.05
CA GLN A 34 -5.51 -11.48 19.15
C GLN A 34 -4.83 -12.84 18.95
N ASN A 35 -5.49 -13.77 18.25
CA ASN A 35 -4.96 -15.08 17.88
C ASN A 35 -4.73 -15.18 16.35
N ALA A 36 -4.06 -14.18 15.78
CA ALA A 36 -3.73 -14.17 14.36
C ALA A 36 -3.02 -15.48 13.97
N PRO A 37 -3.52 -16.19 12.94
CA PRO A 37 -3.04 -17.52 12.65
C PRO A 37 -1.67 -17.51 11.96
N ARG A 38 -0.78 -18.38 12.44
CA ARG A 38 0.53 -18.61 11.82
C ARG A 38 0.45 -19.63 10.68
N ILE A 39 -0.37 -19.32 9.68
CA ILE A 39 -0.68 -20.25 8.58
C ILE A 39 0.57 -20.71 7.83
N HIS A 40 1.60 -19.88 7.71
CA HIS A 40 2.87 -20.26 7.07
C HIS A 40 3.60 -21.35 7.87
N ASP A 41 3.58 -21.27 9.21
CA ASP A 41 4.14 -22.31 10.08
C ASP A 41 3.33 -23.61 9.93
N ASP A 42 1.99 -23.51 9.94
CA ASP A 42 1.09 -24.67 9.75
C ASP A 42 1.27 -25.34 8.37
N LEU A 43 1.46 -24.53 7.32
CA LEU A 43 1.73 -25.01 5.96
C LEU A 43 3.11 -25.67 5.88
N LEU A 44 4.15 -25.07 6.45
CA LEU A 44 5.48 -25.65 6.47
C LEU A 44 5.47 -26.99 7.20
N TYR A 45 4.82 -27.05 8.36
CA TYR A 45 4.64 -28.29 9.10
C TYR A 45 3.88 -29.34 8.27
N ALA A 46 2.78 -28.96 7.61
CA ALA A 46 2.02 -29.88 6.77
C ALA A 46 2.84 -30.42 5.58
N VAL A 47 3.66 -29.57 4.93
CA VAL A 47 4.56 -29.95 3.83
C VAL A 47 5.63 -30.94 4.31
N ILE A 48 6.26 -30.65 5.45
CA ILE A 48 7.31 -31.49 6.04
C ILE A 48 6.74 -32.87 6.39
N MET A 49 5.56 -32.91 7.00
CA MET A 49 4.96 -34.16 7.51
C MET A 49 4.24 -34.99 6.45
N TYR A 50 4.04 -34.46 5.24
CA TYR A 50 3.31 -35.16 4.19
C TYR A 50 4.22 -36.18 3.46
N LYS A 51 3.82 -37.45 3.54
CA LYS A 51 4.64 -38.59 3.09
C LYS A 51 4.66 -38.77 1.58
N ASP A 52 3.58 -38.42 0.89
CA ASP A 52 3.41 -38.72 -0.54
C ASP A 52 4.16 -37.73 -1.46
N PHE A 53 4.78 -36.68 -0.90
CA PHE A 53 5.61 -35.76 -1.67
C PHE A 53 6.95 -36.39 -2.04
N THR A 54 7.34 -36.20 -3.29
CA THR A 54 8.73 -36.37 -3.72
C THR A 54 9.62 -35.34 -3.03
N MET A 55 10.91 -35.65 -2.91
CA MET A 55 11.88 -34.73 -2.30
C MET A 55 11.95 -33.38 -3.03
N ASP A 56 11.90 -33.38 -4.36
CA ASP A 56 11.91 -32.15 -5.15
C ASP A 56 10.72 -31.27 -4.85
N LYS A 57 9.53 -31.86 -4.81
CA LYS A 57 8.29 -31.14 -4.48
C LYS A 57 8.30 -30.64 -3.04
N ARG A 58 8.77 -31.45 -2.09
CA ARG A 58 8.92 -31.02 -0.69
C ARG A 58 9.83 -29.81 -0.58
N ILE A 59 11.00 -29.83 -1.23
CA ILE A 59 11.93 -28.70 -1.19
C ILE A 59 11.37 -27.47 -1.91
N GLU A 60 10.64 -27.63 -3.02
CA GLU A 60 9.96 -26.51 -3.70
C GLU A 60 9.04 -25.74 -2.74
N TYR A 61 8.17 -26.46 -2.02
CA TYR A 61 7.24 -25.86 -1.06
C TYR A 61 7.97 -25.29 0.16
N VAL A 62 8.95 -26.02 0.72
CA VAL A 62 9.76 -25.53 1.85
C VAL A 62 10.44 -24.22 1.48
N THR A 63 11.09 -24.15 0.32
CA THR A 63 11.80 -22.95 -0.16
C THR A 63 10.88 -21.75 -0.27
N ALA A 64 9.64 -21.96 -0.71
CA ALA A 64 8.68 -20.87 -0.85
C ALA A 64 8.08 -20.37 0.47
N LEU A 65 8.07 -21.21 1.51
CA LEU A 65 7.53 -20.86 2.83
C LEU A 65 8.62 -20.36 3.79
N ILE A 66 9.88 -20.76 3.59
CA ILE A 66 10.95 -20.52 4.57
C ILE A 66 11.25 -19.03 4.74
N ASP A 67 11.10 -18.22 3.69
CA ASP A 67 11.25 -16.77 3.75
C ASP A 67 10.20 -16.10 4.65
N MET A 68 9.04 -16.75 4.83
CA MET A 68 7.95 -16.28 5.67
C MET A 68 8.05 -16.80 7.10
N VAL A 69 8.59 -18.02 7.28
CA VAL A 69 8.67 -18.70 8.59
C VAL A 69 9.96 -18.38 9.35
N ASP A 70 11.09 -18.35 8.65
CA ASP A 70 12.41 -18.14 9.24
C ASP A 70 13.30 -17.32 8.30
N ARG A 71 12.98 -16.02 8.23
CA ARG A 71 13.62 -15.08 7.31
C ARG A 71 15.13 -14.94 7.53
N GLU A 72 15.58 -14.98 8.78
CA GLU A 72 16.99 -14.83 9.16
C GLU A 72 17.74 -16.17 9.21
N ARG A 73 17.06 -17.30 8.95
CA ARG A 73 17.64 -18.66 8.97
C ARG A 73 18.22 -19.05 10.34
N MET A 74 17.59 -18.58 11.41
CA MET A 74 18.06 -18.84 12.78
C MET A 74 17.54 -20.18 13.33
N ARG A 75 16.46 -20.72 12.77
CA ARG A 75 15.79 -21.96 13.21
C ARG A 75 16.36 -23.18 12.48
N HIS A 76 17.63 -23.46 12.71
CA HIS A 76 18.38 -24.57 12.08
C HIS A 76 17.68 -25.93 12.23
N HIS A 77 16.95 -26.16 13.32
CA HIS A 77 16.19 -27.40 13.56
C HIS A 77 15.16 -27.74 12.47
N LEU A 78 14.74 -26.78 11.63
CA LEU A 78 13.84 -27.03 10.50
C LEU A 78 14.43 -27.98 9.44
N VAL A 79 15.75 -28.17 9.41
CA VAL A 79 16.44 -29.08 8.48
C VAL A 79 16.22 -30.56 8.88
N LEU A 80 16.17 -30.87 10.18
CA LEU A 80 16.15 -32.25 10.68
C LEU A 80 14.94 -33.07 10.18
N PRO A 81 13.69 -32.57 10.25
CA PRO A 81 12.54 -33.31 9.74
C PRO A 81 12.64 -33.64 8.24
N ILE A 82 13.30 -32.79 7.46
CA ILE A 82 13.51 -33.01 6.03
C ILE A 82 14.52 -34.14 5.83
N LEU A 83 15.58 -34.20 6.63
CA LEU A 83 16.55 -35.32 6.59
C LEU A 83 15.93 -36.66 6.96
N THR A 84 14.97 -36.68 7.89
CA THR A 84 14.25 -37.91 8.27
C THR A 84 13.30 -38.43 7.21
N SER A 85 13.06 -37.66 6.14
CA SER A 85 12.07 -38.03 5.12
C SER A 85 12.59 -38.98 4.04
N THR A 86 13.87 -39.37 4.11
CA THR A 86 14.51 -40.36 3.25
C THR A 86 15.49 -41.21 4.06
N ASP A 87 15.61 -42.49 3.69
CA ASP A 87 16.56 -43.42 4.27
C ASP A 87 17.89 -43.48 3.51
N ASP A 88 17.94 -42.95 2.28
CA ASP A 88 19.13 -42.94 1.47
C ASP A 88 20.09 -41.79 1.84
N ILE A 89 21.36 -42.12 2.04
CA ILE A 89 22.38 -41.16 2.47
C ILE A 89 22.75 -40.16 1.37
N GLU A 90 22.68 -40.54 0.09
CA GLU A 90 22.97 -39.60 -1.01
C GLU A 90 21.88 -38.55 -1.12
N GLU A 91 20.62 -38.95 -0.97
CA GLU A 91 19.49 -38.02 -0.88
C GLU A 91 19.60 -37.10 0.35
N ARG A 92 20.02 -37.61 1.52
CA ARG A 92 20.30 -36.76 2.71
C ARG A 92 21.37 -35.71 2.44
N LEU A 93 22.45 -36.07 1.74
CA LEU A 93 23.48 -35.10 1.34
C LEU A 93 22.94 -34.04 0.37
N LYS A 94 22.13 -34.44 -0.61
CA LYS A 94 21.46 -33.49 -1.53
C LYS A 94 20.56 -32.52 -0.77
N ILE A 95 19.83 -32.99 0.24
CA ILE A 95 19.03 -32.13 1.12
C ILE A 95 19.91 -31.12 1.85
N ILE A 96 21.02 -31.58 2.46
CA ILE A 96 21.98 -30.69 3.16
C ILE A 96 22.46 -29.59 2.21
N PHE A 97 22.85 -29.93 0.98
CA PHE A 97 23.29 -28.93 0.00
C PHE A 97 22.20 -27.94 -0.37
N ARG A 98 20.96 -28.40 -0.56
CA ARG A 98 19.81 -27.50 -0.82
C ARG A 98 19.54 -26.58 0.37
N CYS A 99 19.57 -27.10 1.60
CA CYS A 99 19.40 -26.30 2.81
C CYS A 99 20.53 -25.28 3.01
N ALA A 100 21.78 -25.66 2.73
CA ALA A 100 22.93 -24.77 2.76
C ALA A 100 22.79 -23.63 1.73
N ASN A 101 22.31 -23.92 0.53
CA ASN A 101 22.03 -22.91 -0.50
C ASN A 101 20.88 -21.96 -0.12
N ILE A 102 19.89 -22.45 0.65
CA ILE A 102 18.79 -21.65 1.19
C ILE A 102 19.26 -20.75 2.36
N GLY A 103 20.39 -21.07 2.99
CA GLY A 103 21.04 -20.26 4.03
C GLY A 103 21.41 -21.00 5.32
N TYR A 104 20.98 -22.25 5.50
CA TYR A 104 21.33 -23.08 6.67
C TYR A 104 22.71 -23.72 6.49
N LYS A 105 23.76 -22.91 6.61
CA LYS A 105 25.15 -23.32 6.32
C LYS A 105 25.85 -23.98 7.51
N ASP A 106 25.34 -23.80 8.72
CA ASP A 106 25.94 -24.33 9.94
C ASP A 106 25.24 -25.62 10.40
N LEU A 107 25.90 -26.77 10.19
CA LEU A 107 25.39 -28.06 10.65
C LEU A 107 25.57 -28.25 12.15
N SER A 108 26.47 -27.51 12.80
CA SER A 108 26.75 -27.65 14.22
C SER A 108 25.57 -27.22 15.10
N GLN A 109 24.66 -26.40 14.55
CA GLN A 109 23.42 -25.97 15.21
C GLN A 109 22.31 -27.03 15.19
N LEU A 110 22.51 -28.13 14.47
CA LEU A 110 21.57 -29.25 14.45
C LEU A 110 21.79 -30.15 15.65
N ASP A 111 20.73 -30.83 16.09
CA ASP A 111 20.84 -31.86 17.12
C ASP A 111 21.81 -32.96 16.65
N ILE A 112 22.93 -33.07 17.35
CA ILE A 112 24.01 -33.97 16.97
C ILE A 112 23.60 -35.43 17.04
N SER A 113 22.67 -35.80 17.94
CA SER A 113 22.24 -37.19 18.08
C SER A 113 21.44 -37.67 16.89
N VAL A 114 20.62 -36.78 16.33
CA VAL A 114 19.88 -37.05 15.11
C VAL A 114 20.84 -37.02 13.92
N LEU A 115 21.73 -36.03 13.85
CA LEU A 115 22.67 -35.89 12.73
C LEU A 115 23.70 -37.03 12.67
N SER A 116 24.15 -37.53 13.81
CA SER A 116 25.10 -38.64 13.89
C SER A 116 24.46 -39.92 13.37
N HIS A 117 23.23 -40.22 13.80
CA HIS A 117 22.46 -41.38 13.35
C HIS A 117 22.09 -41.31 11.86
N LEU A 118 21.63 -40.15 11.37
CA LEU A 118 21.13 -40.01 10.01
C LEU A 118 22.23 -39.79 8.97
N VAL A 119 23.35 -39.17 9.34
CA VAL A 119 24.36 -38.69 8.37
C VAL A 119 25.77 -39.14 8.73
N LEU A 120 26.29 -38.77 9.90
CA LEU A 120 27.72 -38.93 10.18
C LEU A 120 28.14 -40.40 10.26
N GLN A 121 27.38 -41.21 11.00
CA GLN A 121 27.63 -42.64 11.17
C GLN A 121 27.46 -43.41 9.85
N PRO A 122 26.35 -43.26 9.08
CA PRO A 122 26.21 -43.88 7.76
C PRO A 122 27.32 -43.48 6.77
N LEU A 123 27.74 -42.21 6.77
CA LEU A 123 28.83 -41.74 5.90
C LEU A 123 30.15 -42.41 6.26
N TYR A 124 30.46 -42.51 7.56
CA TYR A 124 31.67 -43.14 8.07
C TYR A 124 31.72 -44.63 7.73
N ASP A 125 30.60 -45.34 7.95
CA ASP A 125 30.50 -46.79 7.70
C ASP A 125 30.64 -47.12 6.21
N ARG A 126 30.14 -46.25 5.32
CA ARG A 126 30.28 -46.38 3.87
C ARG A 126 31.72 -46.20 3.38
N GLN A 127 32.60 -45.54 4.16
CA GLN A 127 33.99 -45.34 3.74
C GLN A 127 34.81 -46.63 3.88
N ARG A 128 35.49 -47.03 2.80
CA ARG A 128 36.53 -48.06 2.86
C ARG A 128 37.84 -47.46 3.37
N MET A 129 38.56 -48.21 4.22
CA MET A 129 39.95 -47.92 4.53
C MET A 129 40.76 -48.07 3.23
N THR A 130 41.45 -47.01 2.83
CA THR A 130 42.32 -47.05 1.64
C THR A 130 43.76 -46.98 2.10
N ARG A 131 44.67 -47.69 1.41
CA ARG A 131 46.11 -47.56 1.67
C ARG A 131 46.56 -46.15 1.25
N GLY A 132 46.76 -45.29 2.24
CA GLY A 132 47.15 -43.87 2.11
C GLY A 132 46.99 -43.12 3.45
N GLU A 133 47.46 -41.88 3.53
CA GLU A 133 47.45 -41.07 4.77
C GLU A 133 46.06 -40.53 5.18
N GLN A 134 45.02 -40.68 4.34
CA GLN A 134 43.69 -40.12 4.61
C GLN A 134 42.81 -41.06 5.42
N THR A 135 42.39 -40.60 6.60
CA THR A 135 41.47 -41.31 7.49
C THR A 135 40.04 -41.33 6.92
N LYS A 136 39.19 -42.23 7.43
CA LYS A 136 37.75 -42.21 7.09
C LYS A 136 37.10 -40.87 7.46
N LEU A 137 37.51 -40.27 8.58
CA LEU A 137 37.04 -38.97 9.04
C LEU A 137 37.39 -37.84 8.05
N ASP A 138 38.57 -37.90 7.43
CA ASP A 138 38.97 -36.94 6.38
C ASP A 138 38.05 -37.00 5.16
N LYS A 139 37.62 -38.22 4.79
CA LYS A 139 36.68 -38.40 3.68
C LYS A 139 35.30 -37.88 4.04
N VAL A 140 34.80 -38.15 5.25
CA VAL A 140 33.52 -37.59 5.72
C VAL A 140 33.57 -36.07 5.73
N ALA A 141 34.62 -35.47 6.29
CA ALA A 141 34.80 -34.02 6.30
C ALA A 141 34.87 -33.43 4.89
N ARG A 142 35.58 -34.08 3.96
CA ARG A 142 35.65 -33.65 2.56
C ARG A 142 34.29 -33.70 1.86
N ILE A 143 33.52 -34.76 2.09
CA ILE A 143 32.16 -34.89 1.55
C ILE A 143 31.28 -33.76 2.09
N LEU A 144 31.24 -33.53 3.40
CA LEU A 144 30.41 -32.44 3.96
C LEU A 144 30.80 -31.07 3.37
N LYS A 145 32.10 -30.81 3.20
CA LYS A 145 32.59 -29.59 2.54
C LYS A 145 32.16 -29.49 1.06
N SER A 146 32.17 -30.59 0.31
CA SER A 146 31.73 -30.58 -1.09
C SER A 146 30.23 -30.33 -1.26
N PHE A 147 29.44 -30.53 -0.21
CA PHE A 147 28.01 -30.21 -0.16
C PHE A 147 27.74 -28.82 0.48
N GLY A 148 28.75 -27.93 0.51
CA GLY A 148 28.57 -26.51 0.81
C GLY A 148 28.69 -26.11 2.29
N ILE A 149 29.13 -27.02 3.16
CA ILE A 149 29.32 -26.75 4.59
C ILE A 149 30.71 -26.18 4.84
N ALA A 150 30.78 -25.09 5.62
CA ALA A 150 32.02 -24.40 5.93
C ALA A 150 32.97 -25.25 6.81
N SER A 151 34.28 -25.00 6.71
CA SER A 151 35.30 -25.84 7.37
C SER A 151 35.22 -25.78 8.89
N ASP A 152 34.90 -24.60 9.44
CA ASP A 152 34.65 -24.34 10.85
C ASP A 152 33.40 -25.09 11.35
N SER A 153 32.30 -25.01 10.62
CA SER A 153 31.05 -25.75 10.88
C SER A 153 31.28 -27.26 10.89
N VAL A 154 32.00 -27.81 9.89
CA VAL A 154 32.37 -29.24 9.87
C VAL A 154 33.19 -29.62 11.10
N TRP A 155 34.17 -28.81 11.49
CA TRP A 155 34.99 -29.08 12.67
C TRP A 155 34.13 -29.06 13.95
N GLN A 156 33.23 -28.08 14.09
CA GLN A 156 32.32 -27.98 15.22
C GLN A 156 31.33 -29.15 15.28
N THR A 157 30.79 -29.59 14.14
CA THR A 157 29.94 -30.79 14.05
C THR A 157 30.71 -32.04 14.50
N MET A 158 31.96 -32.23 14.06
CA MET A 158 32.80 -33.35 14.50
C MET A 158 33.13 -33.27 16.00
N HIS A 159 33.29 -32.06 16.54
CA HIS A 159 33.50 -31.83 17.97
C HIS A 159 32.26 -32.20 18.79
N SER A 160 31.07 -31.82 18.34
CA SER A 160 29.82 -32.25 18.96
C SER A 160 29.66 -33.77 18.90
N TRP A 161 30.03 -34.41 17.78
CA TRP A 161 29.97 -35.87 17.64
C TRP A 161 30.92 -36.59 18.59
N TRP A 162 32.11 -36.01 18.81
CA TRP A 162 33.06 -36.52 19.81
C TRP A 162 32.49 -36.51 21.23
N HIS A 163 31.83 -35.42 21.64
CA HIS A 163 31.20 -35.35 22.96
C HIS A 163 30.08 -36.38 23.12
N GLU A 164 29.27 -36.56 22.08
CA GLU A 164 28.22 -37.59 22.06
C GLU A 164 28.82 -39.00 22.19
N LYS A 165 29.83 -39.33 21.38
CA LYS A 165 30.53 -40.63 21.45
C LYS A 165 31.16 -40.87 22.82
N THR A 166 31.76 -39.84 23.41
CA THR A 166 32.32 -39.92 24.77
C THR A 166 31.24 -40.24 25.81
N ALA A 167 30.04 -39.68 25.65
CA ALA A 167 28.91 -39.97 26.55
C ALA A 167 28.32 -41.37 26.31
N GLU A 168 28.25 -41.82 25.06
CA GLU A 168 27.81 -43.17 24.66
C GLU A 168 28.75 -44.23 25.23
N GLU A 169 30.06 -44.10 25.01
CA GLU A 169 31.09 -45.04 25.45
C GLU A 169 31.15 -45.19 26.97
N LYS A 170 30.93 -44.10 27.73
CA LYS A 170 30.86 -44.15 29.21
C LYS A 170 29.70 -44.98 29.75
N ARG A 171 28.64 -45.17 28.95
CA ARG A 171 27.46 -45.96 29.33
C ARG A 171 27.58 -47.43 28.91
N LEU A 172 28.59 -47.78 28.10
CA LEU A 172 28.79 -49.13 27.62
C LEU A 172 29.60 -49.98 28.62
N PRO A 173 29.28 -51.28 28.78
CA PRO A 173 30.01 -52.18 29.66
C PRO A 173 31.44 -52.50 29.16
N SER A 174 31.69 -52.41 27.85
CA SER A 174 33.03 -52.52 27.26
C SER A 174 33.12 -51.74 25.94
N LEU A 175 34.33 -51.27 25.62
CA LEU A 175 34.61 -50.51 24.39
C LEU A 175 34.63 -51.40 23.12
N GLU A 176 34.65 -52.72 23.28
CA GLU A 176 34.61 -53.66 22.15
C GLU A 176 33.26 -53.69 21.43
N VAL A 177 32.19 -53.26 22.13
CA VAL A 177 30.82 -53.18 21.60
C VAL A 177 30.53 -51.80 20.99
N ALA A 178 31.42 -50.83 21.17
CA ALA A 178 31.22 -49.47 20.69
C ALA A 178 31.28 -49.38 19.15
N SER A 179 30.33 -48.66 18.56
CA SER A 179 30.36 -48.35 17.13
C SER A 179 31.47 -47.36 16.81
N ARG A 180 32.30 -47.69 15.81
CA ARG A 180 33.35 -46.79 15.30
C ARG A 180 32.72 -45.59 14.58
N PRO A 181 33.33 -44.39 14.59
CA PRO A 181 34.63 -44.06 15.18
C PRO A 181 34.57 -43.99 16.71
N LEU A 182 35.67 -44.36 17.37
CA LEU A 182 35.79 -44.18 18.82
C LEU A 182 36.00 -42.69 19.14
N ALA A 183 35.63 -42.28 20.35
CA ALA A 183 35.82 -40.91 20.83
C ALA A 183 37.29 -40.47 20.75
N THR A 184 38.24 -41.38 20.99
CA THR A 184 39.68 -41.11 20.86
C THR A 184 40.13 -40.80 19.43
N GLU A 185 39.50 -41.44 18.43
CA GLU A 185 39.80 -41.20 17.01
C GLU A 185 39.28 -39.83 16.58
N LEU A 186 38.06 -39.48 16.98
CA LEU A 186 37.50 -38.14 16.74
C LEU A 186 38.33 -37.06 17.44
N GLN A 187 38.74 -37.29 18.69
CA GLN A 187 39.61 -36.36 19.42
C GLN A 187 40.96 -36.16 18.73
N GLY A 188 41.56 -37.24 18.22
CA GLY A 188 42.80 -37.19 17.44
C GLY A 188 42.64 -36.35 16.18
N TRP A 189 41.56 -36.58 15.42
CA TRP A 189 41.24 -35.82 14.21
C TRP A 189 41.02 -34.33 14.52
N LEU A 190 40.24 -34.00 15.55
CA LEU A 190 39.96 -32.62 15.95
C LEU A 190 41.23 -31.83 16.27
N ARG A 191 42.19 -32.45 16.97
CA ARG A 191 43.49 -31.84 17.30
C ARG A 191 44.33 -31.58 16.05
N GLN A 192 44.39 -32.55 15.14
CA GLN A 192 45.17 -32.43 13.90
C GLN A 192 44.65 -31.32 12.98
N HIS A 193 43.33 -31.11 12.93
CA HIS A 193 42.71 -30.13 12.03
C HIS A 193 42.46 -28.75 12.65
N TYR A 194 42.72 -28.55 13.95
CA TYR A 194 42.45 -27.28 14.63
C TYR A 194 43.20 -26.10 14.01
N THR A 195 44.52 -26.21 13.86
CA THR A 195 45.39 -25.18 13.25
C THR A 195 45.00 -24.88 11.81
N ALA A 196 44.68 -25.91 11.03
CA ALA A 196 44.26 -25.76 9.63
C ALA A 196 42.93 -24.99 9.49
N THR A 197 42.00 -25.21 10.42
CA THR A 197 40.68 -24.55 10.40
C THR A 197 40.73 -23.13 10.97
N PHE A 198 41.37 -22.90 12.13
CA PHE A 198 41.23 -21.63 12.86
C PHE A 198 42.47 -20.72 12.84
N GLU A 199 43.68 -21.24 12.60
CA GLU A 199 44.92 -20.42 12.65
C GLU A 199 45.37 -19.90 11.28
N LEU A 200 45.10 -20.65 10.20
CA LEU A 200 45.34 -20.18 8.82
C LEU A 200 44.31 -19.14 8.35
N GLU A 201 43.05 -19.26 8.76
CA GLU A 201 42.00 -18.24 8.49
C GLU A 201 42.28 -16.89 9.18
N ARG A 202 43.02 -16.92 10.30
CA ARG A 202 43.48 -15.70 10.98
C ARG A 202 44.51 -14.89 10.17
N LYS A 203 45.22 -15.51 9.21
CA LYS A 203 46.19 -14.84 8.33
C LYS A 203 45.56 -14.34 7.02
N SER A 204 44.48 -14.95 6.55
CA SER A 204 43.74 -14.52 5.36
C SER A 204 42.63 -13.50 5.67
N SER A 205 42.22 -13.35 6.93
CA SER A 205 41.20 -12.40 7.38
C SER A 205 41.72 -11.00 7.73
N VAL A 206 42.69 -10.49 6.96
CA VAL A 206 42.85 -9.03 6.84
C VAL A 206 41.64 -8.54 6.04
N LYS A 207 40.49 -8.43 6.72
CA LYS A 207 39.28 -7.82 6.18
C LYS A 207 39.70 -6.45 5.67
N ALA A 208 39.46 -6.19 4.39
CA ALA A 208 39.44 -4.83 3.86
C ALA A 208 38.70 -3.93 4.86
N PRO A 209 39.11 -2.66 5.04
CA PRO A 209 38.53 -1.79 6.05
C PRO A 209 37.01 -1.86 5.94
N ALA A 210 36.35 -2.22 7.05
CA ALA A 210 34.90 -2.37 7.07
C ALA A 210 34.29 -1.10 6.49
N ILE A 211 33.67 -1.21 5.31
CA ILE A 211 32.96 -0.10 4.70
C ILE A 211 31.94 0.33 5.74
N ARG A 212 32.09 1.54 6.28
CA ARG A 212 31.17 2.07 7.29
C ARG A 212 29.80 2.23 6.66
N VAL A 213 28.90 1.31 7.00
CA VAL A 213 27.49 1.33 6.64
C VAL A 213 26.84 2.41 7.51
N THR A 214 26.65 3.59 6.93
CA THR A 214 26.18 4.79 7.64
C THR A 214 24.94 5.33 6.95
N TYR A 215 24.04 5.91 7.74
CA TYR A 215 22.82 6.52 7.21
C TYR A 215 23.12 7.67 6.24
N GLU A 216 24.12 8.52 6.52
CA GLU A 216 24.46 9.67 5.66
C GLU A 216 24.89 9.25 4.25
N ARG A 217 25.57 8.10 4.15
CA ARG A 217 26.01 7.58 2.85
C ARG A 217 24.83 7.04 2.05
N LEU A 218 23.90 6.34 2.71
CA LEU A 218 22.66 5.88 2.08
C LEU A 218 21.81 7.07 1.63
N LYS A 219 21.64 8.07 2.51
CA LYS A 219 20.91 9.31 2.24
C LYS A 219 21.50 10.04 1.03
N LYS A 220 22.83 10.20 0.98
CA LYS A 220 23.51 10.82 -0.16
C LYS A 220 23.22 10.10 -1.47
N PHE A 221 23.23 8.77 -1.49
CA PHE A 221 22.91 8.01 -2.72
C PHE A 221 21.45 8.18 -3.16
N VAL A 222 20.53 8.32 -2.21
CA VAL A 222 19.11 8.62 -2.50
C VAL A 222 18.97 10.05 -3.05
N GLU A 223 19.64 11.04 -2.45
CA GLU A 223 19.67 12.43 -2.90
C GLU A 223 20.30 12.59 -4.30
N ASP A 224 21.37 11.83 -4.57
CA ASP A 224 22.03 11.76 -5.89
C ASP A 224 21.17 11.05 -6.96
N ARG A 225 20.01 10.49 -6.58
CA ARG A 225 19.08 9.72 -7.43
C ARG A 225 19.72 8.55 -8.18
N ASP A 226 20.69 7.88 -7.56
CA ASP A 226 21.38 6.74 -8.15
C ASP A 226 20.80 5.42 -7.60
N SER A 227 19.73 4.93 -8.23
CA SER A 227 19.00 3.74 -7.77
C SER A 227 19.88 2.49 -7.72
N SER A 228 20.81 2.34 -8.68
CA SER A 228 21.72 1.20 -8.76
C SER A 228 22.71 1.18 -7.60
N LYS A 229 23.27 2.34 -7.21
CA LYS A 229 24.14 2.43 -6.03
C LYS A 229 23.37 2.17 -4.74
N VAL A 230 22.15 2.69 -4.63
CA VAL A 230 21.30 2.42 -3.46
C VAL A 230 21.00 0.92 -3.35
N HIS A 231 20.60 0.28 -4.46
CA HIS A 231 20.33 -1.15 -4.49
C HIS A 231 21.56 -1.99 -4.17
N ALA A 232 22.70 -1.67 -4.77
CA ALA A 232 23.96 -2.36 -4.47
C ALA A 232 24.36 -2.20 -3.00
N PHE A 233 24.17 -1.01 -2.44
CA PHE A 233 24.51 -0.72 -1.05
C PHE A 233 23.64 -1.52 -0.08
N VAL A 234 22.31 -1.41 -0.18
CA VAL A 234 21.37 -2.10 0.72
C VAL A 234 21.47 -3.62 0.57
N SER A 235 21.62 -4.12 -0.67
CA SER A 235 21.73 -5.57 -0.91
C SER A 235 23.05 -6.17 -0.42
N SER A 236 24.16 -5.41 -0.48
CA SER A 236 25.48 -5.93 -0.09
C SER A 236 25.77 -5.77 1.40
N TYR A 237 25.29 -4.68 2.00
CA TYR A 237 25.67 -4.29 3.36
C TYR A 237 24.50 -4.28 4.34
N GLY A 238 23.26 -4.39 3.88
CA GLY A 238 22.07 -4.25 4.70
C GLY A 238 21.73 -2.80 5.03
N TRP A 239 20.79 -2.63 5.95
CA TRP A 239 20.35 -1.31 6.43
C TRP A 239 21.29 -0.80 7.55
N PRO A 240 21.75 0.47 7.49
CA PRO A 240 22.44 1.10 8.61
C PRO A 240 21.62 1.03 9.91
N GLU A 241 22.27 0.84 11.07
CA GLU A 241 21.57 0.74 12.36
C GLU A 241 20.88 2.04 12.76
N ASP A 242 21.47 3.18 12.38
CA ASP A 242 21.03 4.56 12.61
C ASP A 242 20.06 5.09 11.54
N THR A 243 19.50 4.22 10.70
CA THR A 243 18.64 4.64 9.58
C THR A 243 17.38 5.37 10.07
N ASN A 244 17.22 6.63 9.68
CA ASN A 244 15.96 7.34 9.82
C ASN A 244 14.99 6.94 8.69
N PHE A 245 14.13 5.96 8.98
CA PHE A 245 13.16 5.44 8.02
C PHE A 245 12.05 6.44 7.65
N GLU A 246 11.65 7.32 8.58
CA GLU A 246 10.60 8.31 8.32
C GLU A 246 11.02 9.30 7.23
N GLU A 247 12.28 9.75 7.29
CA GLU A 247 12.84 10.70 6.35
C GLU A 247 13.12 10.06 4.98
N ILE A 248 13.71 8.86 4.95
CA ILE A 248 14.25 8.31 3.70
C ILE A 248 13.21 7.55 2.85
N ILE A 249 12.15 7.00 3.46
CA ILE A 249 11.22 6.09 2.76
C ILE A 249 10.51 6.75 1.57
N PRO A 250 9.95 7.97 1.65
CA PRO A 250 9.25 8.57 0.52
C PRO A 250 10.13 8.69 -0.73
N ASP A 251 11.35 9.22 -0.58
CA ASP A 251 12.29 9.41 -1.69
C ASP A 251 12.87 8.09 -2.18
N LEU A 252 13.18 7.17 -1.26
CA LEU A 252 13.67 5.84 -1.61
C LEU A 252 12.64 5.03 -2.39
N LEU A 253 11.38 5.02 -1.95
CA LEU A 253 10.29 4.34 -2.65
C LEU A 253 10.08 4.96 -4.03
N GLY A 254 10.06 6.29 -4.14
CA GLY A 254 9.98 6.98 -5.43
C GLY A 254 11.09 6.54 -6.38
N LEU A 255 12.34 6.59 -5.92
CA LEU A 255 13.52 6.21 -6.70
C LEU A 255 13.45 4.76 -7.21
N TYR A 256 13.08 3.81 -6.35
CA TYR A 256 12.94 2.40 -6.75
C TYR A 256 11.78 2.18 -7.73
N LEU A 257 10.63 2.80 -7.48
CA LEU A 257 9.46 2.62 -8.35
C LEU A 257 9.70 3.21 -9.73
N ASP A 258 10.47 4.30 -9.84
CA ASP A 258 10.72 4.98 -11.11
C ASP A 258 11.87 4.36 -11.92
N HIS A 259 12.91 3.82 -11.27
CA HIS A 259 14.17 3.46 -11.94
C HIS A 259 14.59 2.00 -11.83
N GLU A 260 14.09 1.23 -10.86
CA GLU A 260 14.51 -0.17 -10.66
C GLU A 260 13.60 -1.17 -11.37
N GLU A 261 14.18 -2.34 -11.68
CA GLU A 261 13.41 -3.49 -12.15
C GLU A 261 12.47 -4.00 -11.05
N TRP A 262 11.31 -4.53 -11.45
CA TRP A 262 10.29 -5.00 -10.51
C TRP A 262 10.78 -6.09 -9.55
N THR A 263 11.71 -6.94 -9.99
CA THR A 263 12.36 -7.94 -9.12
C THR A 263 13.15 -7.28 -7.99
N ASN A 264 13.86 -6.20 -8.28
CA ASN A 264 14.62 -5.42 -7.30
C ASN A 264 13.69 -4.65 -6.37
N VAL A 265 12.59 -4.08 -6.90
CA VAL A 265 11.54 -3.45 -6.10
C VAL A 265 10.97 -4.44 -5.08
N LYS A 266 10.60 -5.65 -5.51
CA LYS A 266 10.08 -6.69 -4.60
C LYS A 266 11.08 -7.05 -3.50
N LYS A 267 12.36 -7.28 -3.86
CA LYS A 267 13.42 -7.57 -2.89
C LYS A 267 13.60 -6.43 -1.89
N MET A 268 13.55 -5.18 -2.34
CA MET A 268 13.63 -4.01 -1.48
C MET A 268 12.42 -3.90 -0.55
N LEU A 269 11.19 -4.10 -1.04
CA LEU A 269 9.97 -4.03 -0.20
C LEU A 269 9.98 -5.12 0.88
N ILE A 270 10.42 -6.34 0.52
CA ILE A 270 10.65 -7.40 1.49
C ILE A 270 11.73 -6.94 2.48
N SER A 271 12.90 -6.50 2.02
CA SER A 271 13.99 -5.99 2.88
C SER A 271 13.52 -4.92 3.87
N LEU A 272 12.74 -3.96 3.39
CA LEU A 272 12.17 -2.87 4.18
C LEU A 272 11.20 -3.39 5.24
N SER A 273 10.30 -4.32 4.91
CA SER A 273 9.35 -4.87 5.87
C SER A 273 10.01 -5.63 7.04
N ALA A 274 11.23 -6.16 6.86
CA ALA A 274 11.97 -6.77 7.97
C ALA A 274 12.36 -5.76 9.05
N GLN A 275 12.55 -4.49 8.65
CA GLN A 275 12.92 -3.44 9.58
C GLN A 275 11.71 -2.89 10.35
N SER A 276 10.51 -3.42 10.13
CA SER A 276 9.28 -2.92 10.74
C SER A 276 9.27 -2.95 12.27
N SER A 277 9.99 -3.89 12.89
CA SER A 277 10.18 -3.92 14.35
C SER A 277 10.89 -2.69 14.88
N LYS A 278 11.73 -2.02 14.08
CA LYS A 278 12.47 -0.81 14.44
C LYS A 278 11.64 0.47 14.32
N TRP A 279 10.43 0.40 13.77
CA TRP A 279 9.58 1.58 13.56
C TRP A 279 8.64 1.86 14.73
N GLN A 280 8.53 0.93 15.68
CA GLN A 280 7.57 1.03 16.77
C GLN A 280 7.86 2.26 17.64
N ARG A 281 6.88 3.14 17.77
CA ARG A 281 6.89 4.26 18.70
C ARG A 281 6.14 3.85 19.96
N ASN A 282 6.68 4.21 21.13
CA ASN A 282 6.05 3.89 22.43
C ASN A 282 4.60 4.43 22.52
N ASP A 283 4.33 5.56 21.85
CA ASP A 283 3.04 6.24 21.91
C ASP A 283 2.06 5.79 20.81
N GLU A 284 2.55 5.13 19.75
CA GLU A 284 1.74 4.70 18.61
C GLU A 284 2.25 3.36 18.05
N PRO A 285 1.80 2.21 18.60
CA PRO A 285 2.23 0.88 18.18
C PRO A 285 1.88 0.54 16.72
N SER A 286 0.91 1.23 16.14
CA SER A 286 0.48 1.11 14.74
C SER A 286 1.28 1.98 13.77
N TYR A 287 2.23 2.79 14.27
CA TYR A 287 3.01 3.69 13.43
C TYR A 287 3.80 2.90 12.37
N SER A 288 3.65 3.36 11.13
CA SER A 288 4.44 2.88 9.99
C SER A 288 4.89 4.09 9.16
N PRO A 289 6.18 4.19 8.79
CA PRO A 289 6.64 5.21 7.87
C PRO A 289 6.17 4.93 6.43
N VAL A 290 5.88 3.66 6.11
CA VAL A 290 5.13 3.31 4.90
C VAL A 290 3.65 3.57 5.15
N LYS A 291 3.07 4.55 4.44
CA LYS A 291 1.65 4.90 4.51
C LYS A 291 0.85 4.18 3.40
N ASN A 292 -0.46 4.17 3.55
CA ASN A 292 -1.38 3.52 2.61
C ASN A 292 -1.27 4.05 1.16
N TYR A 293 -1.04 5.35 0.97
CA TYR A 293 -0.86 5.92 -0.38
C TYR A 293 0.42 5.40 -1.07
N HIS A 294 1.47 5.03 -0.32
CA HIS A 294 2.63 4.34 -0.89
C HIS A 294 2.25 2.95 -1.43
N LEU A 295 1.34 2.23 -0.75
CA LEU A 295 0.86 0.94 -1.25
C LEU A 295 0.11 1.10 -2.58
N LEU A 296 -0.68 2.17 -2.72
CA LEU A 296 -1.34 2.51 -3.98
C LEU A 296 -0.34 2.85 -5.09
N GLN A 297 0.75 3.56 -4.77
CA GLN A 297 1.84 3.85 -5.73
C GLN A 297 2.54 2.57 -6.20
N ILE A 298 2.82 1.64 -5.29
CA ILE A 298 3.40 0.34 -5.61
C ILE A 298 2.47 -0.45 -6.54
N LEU A 299 1.17 -0.51 -6.23
CA LEU A 299 0.18 -1.17 -7.10
C LEU A 299 0.07 -0.49 -8.47
N ARG A 300 0.16 0.84 -8.52
CA ARG A 300 0.15 1.60 -9.78
C ARG A 300 1.37 1.26 -10.64
N ARG A 301 2.55 1.13 -10.03
CA ARG A 301 3.76 0.69 -10.73
C ARG A 301 3.61 -0.73 -11.27
N MET A 302 2.97 -1.62 -10.50
CA MET A 302 2.65 -2.99 -10.93
C MET A 302 1.70 -3.03 -12.13
N CYS A 303 0.79 -2.07 -12.30
CA CYS A 303 -0.06 -1.99 -13.50
C CYS A 303 0.75 -1.88 -14.82
N ASN A 304 1.96 -1.33 -14.73
CA ASN A 304 2.85 -1.15 -15.88
C ASN A 304 3.71 -2.40 -16.15
N GLU A 305 3.66 -3.41 -15.29
CA GLU A 305 4.45 -4.64 -15.46
C GLU A 305 3.76 -5.61 -16.43
N GLY A 306 4.56 -6.17 -17.35
CA GLY A 306 4.12 -7.12 -18.38
C GLY A 306 3.36 -6.48 -19.55
N ASP A 307 3.09 -7.28 -20.58
CA ASP A 307 2.40 -6.79 -21.79
C ASP A 307 0.94 -6.45 -21.50
N GLU A 308 0.23 -7.35 -20.79
CA GLU A 308 -1.18 -7.20 -20.42
C GLU A 308 -1.37 -7.00 -18.91
N ILE A 309 -2.35 -6.17 -18.55
CA ILE A 309 -2.74 -5.95 -17.15
C ILE A 309 -3.47 -7.17 -16.58
N SER A 310 -2.98 -7.65 -15.44
CA SER A 310 -3.62 -8.72 -14.67
C SER A 310 -4.14 -8.21 -13.33
N LEU A 311 -5.41 -7.82 -13.29
CA LEU A 311 -6.08 -7.33 -12.08
C LEU A 311 -6.09 -8.38 -10.97
N ARG A 312 -6.22 -9.66 -11.31
CA ARG A 312 -6.13 -10.76 -10.34
C ARG A 312 -4.76 -10.84 -9.66
N LYS A 313 -3.67 -10.65 -10.42
CA LYS A 313 -2.32 -10.59 -9.83
C LYS A 313 -2.18 -9.38 -8.91
N MET A 314 -2.76 -8.24 -9.28
CA MET A 314 -2.76 -7.04 -8.43
C MET A 314 -3.54 -7.26 -7.12
N ILE A 315 -4.71 -7.91 -7.18
CA ILE A 315 -5.51 -8.26 -6.01
C ILE A 315 -4.68 -9.13 -5.05
N ASN A 316 -4.03 -10.18 -5.58
CA ASN A 316 -3.17 -11.03 -4.76
C ASN A 316 -1.99 -10.26 -4.15
N TYR A 317 -1.38 -9.38 -4.93
CA TYR A 317 -0.28 -8.55 -4.44
C TYR A 317 -0.73 -7.52 -3.39
N ALA A 318 -1.96 -7.01 -3.44
CA ALA A 318 -2.50 -6.16 -2.39
C ALA A 318 -2.57 -6.88 -1.03
N TYR A 319 -2.93 -8.17 -1.01
CA TYR A 319 -2.87 -8.99 0.21
C TYR A 319 -1.43 -9.17 0.70
N GLU A 320 -0.48 -9.37 -0.21
CA GLU A 320 0.96 -9.44 0.13
C GLU A 320 1.47 -8.13 0.72
N LEU A 321 1.11 -6.98 0.12
CA LEU A 321 1.47 -5.66 0.62
C LEU A 321 0.89 -5.39 2.01
N ARG A 322 -0.37 -5.76 2.25
CA ARG A 322 -0.99 -5.64 3.59
C ARG A 322 -0.24 -6.48 4.64
N ARG A 323 0.21 -7.69 4.26
CA ARG A 323 1.03 -8.53 5.13
C ARG A 323 2.39 -7.89 5.41
N LEU A 324 3.05 -7.34 4.39
CA LEU A 324 4.36 -6.70 4.52
C LEU A 324 4.31 -5.42 5.36
N PHE A 325 3.25 -4.62 5.21
CA PHE A 325 3.10 -3.31 5.87
C PHE A 325 1.78 -3.20 6.65
N PRO A 326 1.68 -3.84 7.83
CA PRO A 326 0.47 -3.82 8.66
C PRO A 326 -0.08 -2.44 9.01
N GLY A 327 0.81 -1.48 9.29
CA GLY A 327 0.44 -0.14 9.76
C GLY A 327 0.11 0.83 8.64
N ALA A 328 0.18 0.41 7.36
CA ALA A 328 -0.09 1.24 6.20
C ALA A 328 -1.59 1.28 5.87
N THR A 329 -2.42 1.67 6.83
CA THR A 329 -3.88 1.77 6.69
C THR A 329 -4.34 3.18 6.36
N ALA A 330 -5.53 3.31 5.78
CA ALA A 330 -6.15 4.58 5.48
C ALA A 330 -6.49 5.32 6.78
N ASN A 331 -6.11 6.59 6.85
CA ASN A 331 -6.42 7.49 7.95
C ASN A 331 -6.78 8.88 7.41
N TYR A 332 -7.34 9.73 8.26
CA TYR A 332 -7.77 11.08 7.86
C TYR A 332 -6.59 11.96 7.44
N ASP A 333 -5.43 11.81 8.10
CA ASP A 333 -4.24 12.63 7.84
C ASP A 333 -3.67 12.42 6.43
N THR A 334 -3.78 11.20 5.91
CA THR A 334 -3.30 10.83 4.57
C THR A 334 -4.39 10.87 3.51
N PHE A 335 -5.59 11.36 3.85
CA PHE A 335 -6.77 11.31 2.98
C PHE A 335 -6.51 11.92 1.59
N PHE A 336 -5.95 13.12 1.51
CA PHE A 336 -5.70 13.80 0.23
C PHE A 336 -4.68 13.07 -0.65
N ASN A 337 -3.61 12.55 -0.06
CA ASN A 337 -2.60 11.77 -0.78
C ASN A 337 -3.20 10.47 -1.31
N THR A 338 -4.00 9.80 -0.48
CA THR A 338 -4.73 8.58 -0.84
C THR A 338 -5.71 8.83 -1.99
N LEU A 339 -6.47 9.93 -1.89
CA LEU A 339 -7.43 10.38 -2.91
C LEU A 339 -6.76 10.55 -4.27
N HIS A 340 -5.61 11.23 -4.29
CA HIS A 340 -4.85 11.45 -5.50
C HIS A 340 -4.33 10.14 -6.08
N GLU A 341 -3.78 9.27 -5.24
CA GLU A 341 -3.14 8.03 -5.68
C GLU A 341 -4.11 6.96 -6.17
N TYR A 342 -5.27 6.79 -5.53
CA TYR A 342 -6.25 5.82 -6.04
C TYR A 342 -6.82 6.28 -7.40
N ASN A 343 -7.03 7.58 -7.60
CA ASN A 343 -7.53 8.10 -8.88
C ASN A 343 -6.50 7.84 -9.99
N ARG A 344 -5.20 8.00 -9.70
CA ARG A 344 -4.11 7.65 -10.62
C ARG A 344 -4.03 6.14 -10.88
N LEU A 345 -4.17 5.31 -9.86
CA LEU A 345 -4.18 3.85 -9.98
C LEU A 345 -5.28 3.37 -10.93
N PHE A 346 -6.54 3.72 -10.65
CA PHE A 346 -7.66 3.26 -11.47
C PHE A 346 -7.70 3.93 -12.84
N GLY A 347 -7.27 5.21 -12.94
CA GLY A 347 -7.02 5.83 -14.24
C GLY A 347 -6.05 5.00 -15.08
N LYS A 348 -4.95 4.54 -14.48
CA LYS A 348 -3.97 3.70 -15.16
C LYS A 348 -4.50 2.32 -15.54
N CYS A 349 -5.31 1.70 -14.67
CA CYS A 349 -6.00 0.44 -14.99
C CYS A 349 -6.87 0.60 -16.25
N PHE A 350 -7.65 1.68 -16.36
CA PHE A 350 -8.49 1.94 -17.54
C PHE A 350 -7.70 2.29 -18.80
N GLU A 351 -6.56 2.99 -18.68
CA GLU A 351 -5.64 3.23 -19.80
C GLU A 351 -5.10 1.92 -20.38
N ARG A 352 -4.74 0.97 -19.50
CA ARG A 352 -4.19 -0.35 -19.88
C ARG A 352 -5.26 -1.35 -20.33
N LEU A 353 -6.54 -0.99 -20.27
CA LEU A 353 -7.68 -1.80 -20.72
C LEU A 353 -8.43 -1.09 -21.87
N PRO A 354 -7.83 -0.88 -23.06
CA PRO A 354 -8.43 -0.04 -24.10
C PRO A 354 -9.83 -0.50 -24.53
N ASN A 355 -10.06 -1.81 -24.63
CA ASN A 355 -11.36 -2.43 -24.94
C ASN A 355 -11.80 -3.33 -23.77
N PRO A 356 -12.29 -2.78 -22.66
CA PRO A 356 -12.61 -3.57 -21.47
C PRO A 356 -13.88 -4.39 -21.73
N SER A 357 -13.85 -5.69 -21.43
CA SER A 357 -15.06 -6.50 -21.32
C SER A 357 -15.75 -6.25 -19.97
N VAL A 358 -17.00 -6.71 -19.82
CA VAL A 358 -17.74 -6.61 -18.55
C VAL A 358 -16.99 -7.32 -17.43
N GLU A 359 -16.36 -8.47 -17.70
CA GLU A 359 -15.55 -9.21 -16.73
C GLU A 359 -14.35 -8.39 -16.25
N LYS A 360 -13.70 -7.63 -17.15
CA LYS A 360 -12.57 -6.78 -16.78
C LYS A 360 -12.98 -5.58 -15.93
N ILE A 361 -14.19 -5.05 -16.14
CA ILE A 361 -14.77 -4.03 -15.28
C ILE A 361 -15.07 -4.62 -13.89
N ASP A 362 -15.66 -5.81 -13.84
CA ASP A 362 -15.92 -6.50 -12.57
C ASP A 362 -14.63 -6.81 -11.80
N GLU A 363 -13.56 -7.24 -12.48
CA GLU A 363 -12.24 -7.41 -11.87
C GLU A 363 -11.69 -6.09 -11.29
N CYS A 364 -11.96 -4.94 -11.91
CA CYS A 364 -11.57 -3.63 -11.37
C CYS A 364 -12.36 -3.27 -10.11
N ILE A 365 -13.66 -3.60 -10.09
CA ILE A 365 -14.52 -3.41 -8.91
C ILE A 365 -14.05 -4.32 -7.78
N ASP A 366 -13.67 -5.56 -8.07
CA ASP A 366 -13.14 -6.50 -7.09
C ASP A 366 -11.78 -6.05 -6.52
N LEU A 367 -10.94 -5.41 -7.33
CA LEU A 367 -9.74 -4.74 -6.85
C LEU A 367 -10.10 -3.64 -5.85
N LEU A 368 -11.02 -2.74 -6.20
CA LEU A 368 -11.46 -1.68 -5.28
C LEU A 368 -12.03 -2.24 -3.97
N ARG A 369 -12.94 -3.22 -4.06
CA ARG A 369 -13.50 -3.91 -2.90
C ARG A 369 -12.42 -4.53 -2.02
N THR A 370 -11.39 -5.12 -2.64
CA THR A 370 -10.26 -5.69 -1.91
C THR A 370 -9.45 -4.60 -1.19
N LEU A 371 -9.15 -3.48 -1.84
CA LEU A 371 -8.41 -2.38 -1.23
C LEU A 371 -9.15 -1.76 -0.03
N ILE A 372 -10.49 -1.68 -0.11
CA ILE A 372 -11.34 -1.24 1.01
C ILE A 372 -11.33 -2.28 2.13
N LYS A 373 -11.51 -3.56 1.81
CA LYS A 373 -11.49 -4.65 2.78
C LYS A 373 -10.16 -4.73 3.54
N LEU A 374 -9.05 -4.41 2.87
CA LEU A 374 -7.71 -4.41 3.45
C LEU A 374 -7.38 -3.11 4.20
N GLU A 375 -8.33 -2.17 4.29
CA GLU A 375 -8.15 -0.86 4.91
C GLU A 375 -7.04 -0.03 4.25
N ILE A 376 -6.66 -0.35 3.01
CA ILE A 376 -5.69 0.45 2.23
C ILE A 376 -6.38 1.72 1.72
N LEU A 377 -7.68 1.62 1.45
CA LEU A 377 -8.51 2.69 0.92
C LEU A 377 -9.78 2.85 1.76
N GLN A 378 -10.17 4.09 2.04
CA GLN A 378 -11.48 4.42 2.60
C GLN A 378 -12.20 5.39 1.67
N LEU A 379 -13.41 5.02 1.24
CA LEU A 379 -14.24 5.88 0.42
C LEU A 379 -15.07 6.80 1.31
N HIS A 380 -15.00 8.10 1.04
CA HIS A 380 -15.83 9.10 1.71
C HIS A 380 -17.12 9.37 0.92
N VAL A 381 -18.06 10.05 1.56
CA VAL A 381 -19.35 10.46 0.98
C VAL A 381 -19.20 11.22 -0.35
N ASN A 382 -18.10 11.95 -0.53
CA ASN A 382 -17.79 12.76 -1.72
C ASN A 382 -16.78 12.07 -2.66
N GLU A 383 -16.63 10.75 -2.58
CA GLU A 383 -15.74 10.01 -3.47
C GLU A 383 -16.11 10.23 -4.95
N THR A 384 -15.09 10.39 -5.80
CA THR A 384 -15.27 10.63 -7.24
C THR A 384 -15.01 9.39 -8.09
N LEU A 385 -14.55 8.30 -7.48
CA LEU A 385 -14.07 7.11 -8.18
C LEU A 385 -15.20 6.41 -8.92
N THR A 386 -16.36 6.23 -8.28
CA THR A 386 -17.52 5.59 -8.90
C THR A 386 -17.92 6.36 -10.16
N SER A 387 -17.91 7.69 -10.13
CA SER A 387 -18.22 8.51 -11.32
C SER A 387 -17.21 8.37 -12.45
N VAL A 388 -15.93 8.18 -12.13
CA VAL A 388 -14.88 7.87 -13.11
C VAL A 388 -15.10 6.48 -13.73
N PHE A 389 -15.45 5.48 -12.93
CA PHE A 389 -15.79 4.14 -13.41
C PHE A 389 -16.98 4.19 -14.38
N ILE A 390 -18.11 4.77 -13.94
CA ILE A 390 -19.31 4.88 -14.76
C ILE A 390 -19.03 5.66 -16.05
N GLY A 391 -18.23 6.72 -15.98
CA GLY A 391 -17.86 7.51 -17.16
C GLY A 391 -17.04 6.72 -18.19
N ASN A 392 -16.15 5.84 -17.74
CA ASN A 392 -15.39 4.96 -18.63
C ASN A 392 -16.27 3.86 -19.23
N VAL A 393 -17.13 3.23 -18.42
CA VAL A 393 -18.06 2.19 -18.91
C VAL A 393 -19.04 2.77 -19.92
N LEU A 394 -19.64 3.94 -19.65
CA LEU A 394 -20.53 4.62 -20.59
C LEU A 394 -19.88 4.83 -21.96
N LYS A 395 -18.62 5.28 -21.98
CA LYS A 395 -17.89 5.58 -23.22
C LYS A 395 -17.52 4.34 -24.02
N ARG A 396 -17.30 3.20 -23.36
CA ARG A 396 -16.71 1.99 -24.00
C ARG A 396 -17.70 0.85 -24.19
N LEU A 397 -18.66 0.70 -23.28
CA LEU A 397 -19.63 -0.41 -23.24
C LEU A 397 -21.09 0.07 -23.37
N GLY A 398 -21.35 1.36 -23.21
CA GLY A 398 -22.68 1.96 -23.41
C GLY A 398 -23.51 2.08 -22.13
N TRP A 399 -24.78 2.45 -22.33
CA TRP A 399 -25.70 2.85 -21.25
C TRP A 399 -26.07 1.71 -20.31
N GLU A 400 -26.48 0.56 -20.84
CA GLU A 400 -26.99 -0.56 -20.04
C GLU A 400 -25.93 -1.09 -19.06
N GLU A 401 -24.71 -1.31 -19.56
CA GLU A 401 -23.60 -1.75 -18.72
C GLU A 401 -23.17 -0.71 -17.68
N ALA A 402 -23.29 0.58 -18.00
CA ALA A 402 -23.01 1.63 -17.04
C ALA A 402 -24.04 1.66 -15.89
N VAL A 403 -25.32 1.47 -16.20
CA VAL A 403 -26.37 1.36 -15.17
C VAL A 403 -26.15 0.10 -14.32
N ASN A 404 -25.86 -1.05 -14.94
CA ASN A 404 -25.55 -2.28 -14.21
C ASN A 404 -24.33 -2.10 -13.28
N THR A 405 -23.27 -1.45 -13.77
CA THR A 405 -22.07 -1.14 -12.99
C THR A 405 -22.40 -0.22 -11.81
N TRP A 406 -23.21 0.82 -12.03
CA TRP A 406 -23.66 1.73 -10.97
C TRP A 406 -24.45 0.98 -9.89
N MET A 407 -25.38 0.10 -10.28
CA MET A 407 -26.12 -0.75 -9.33
C MET A 407 -25.21 -1.71 -8.54
N LYS A 408 -24.11 -2.21 -9.14
CA LYS A 408 -23.08 -3.02 -8.44
C LYS A 408 -22.31 -2.21 -7.40
N PHE A 409 -22.03 -0.92 -7.66
CA PHE A 409 -21.43 -0.01 -6.69
C PHE A 409 -22.36 0.29 -5.53
N GLN A 410 -23.65 0.50 -5.81
CA GLN A 410 -24.64 0.74 -4.76
C GLN A 410 -24.83 -0.47 -3.86
N SER A 411 -25.07 -1.65 -4.44
CA SER A 411 -25.33 -2.88 -3.66
C SER A 411 -24.09 -3.43 -2.95
N GLY A 412 -22.89 -3.26 -3.53
CA GLY A 412 -21.66 -3.84 -2.98
C GLY A 412 -20.79 -2.90 -2.15
N LEU A 413 -20.87 -1.59 -2.37
CA LEU A 413 -19.99 -0.59 -1.73
C LEU A 413 -20.76 0.60 -1.15
N TYR A 414 -22.10 0.62 -1.24
CA TYR A 414 -22.94 1.76 -0.81
C TYR A 414 -22.52 3.09 -1.46
N CYS A 415 -21.92 3.05 -2.64
CA CYS A 415 -21.43 4.21 -3.37
C CYS A 415 -22.41 4.59 -4.49
N SER A 416 -23.06 5.75 -4.36
CA SER A 416 -24.13 6.18 -5.26
C SER A 416 -23.77 7.35 -6.17
N ASN A 417 -22.58 7.95 -5.99
CA ASN A 417 -22.17 9.19 -6.66
C ASN A 417 -22.08 9.08 -8.20
N GLY A 418 -21.97 7.86 -8.74
CA GLY A 418 -22.04 7.57 -10.17
C GLY A 418 -23.32 8.04 -10.86
N ILE A 419 -24.38 8.30 -10.09
CA ILE A 419 -25.64 8.89 -10.56
C ILE A 419 -25.39 10.19 -11.35
N VAL A 420 -24.44 11.02 -10.91
CA VAL A 420 -24.14 12.30 -11.56
C VAL A 420 -23.60 12.12 -12.97
N THR A 421 -22.78 11.10 -13.20
CA THR A 421 -22.29 10.80 -14.55
C THR A 421 -23.41 10.32 -15.46
N LEU A 422 -24.32 9.46 -14.95
CA LEU A 422 -25.48 8.98 -15.71
C LEU A 422 -26.43 10.12 -16.09
N LEU A 423 -26.80 10.97 -15.13
CA LEU A 423 -27.66 12.14 -15.36
C LEU A 423 -27.02 13.11 -16.35
N ARG A 424 -25.71 13.36 -16.21
CA ARG A 424 -24.96 14.22 -17.13
C ARG A 424 -24.98 13.70 -18.56
N TYR A 425 -24.90 12.37 -18.73
CA TYR A 425 -24.99 11.72 -20.03
C TYR A 425 -26.38 11.91 -20.66
N CYS A 426 -27.45 11.61 -19.92
CA CYS A 426 -28.82 11.78 -20.42
C CYS A 426 -29.13 13.22 -20.83
N LEU A 427 -28.79 14.19 -19.98
CA LEU A 427 -29.00 15.63 -20.25
C LEU A 427 -28.21 16.14 -21.46
N THR A 428 -27.19 15.40 -21.93
CA THR A 428 -26.43 15.75 -23.13
C THR A 428 -27.11 15.25 -24.41
N GLN A 429 -27.88 14.15 -24.35
CA GLN A 429 -28.47 13.51 -25.54
C GLN A 429 -29.77 14.17 -26.00
N LYS A 430 -30.55 14.77 -25.09
CA LYS A 430 -31.81 15.47 -25.39
C LYS A 430 -32.85 14.65 -26.20
N THR A 431 -32.88 13.33 -26.06
CA THR A 431 -33.85 12.43 -26.71
C THR A 431 -35.02 12.08 -25.77
N ASP A 432 -36.16 11.63 -26.29
CA ASP A 432 -37.25 11.12 -25.43
C ASP A 432 -36.83 9.89 -24.61
N SER A 433 -35.95 9.05 -25.15
CA SER A 433 -35.32 7.96 -24.39
C SER A 433 -34.49 8.49 -23.22
N SER A 434 -33.80 9.62 -23.38
CA SER A 434 -33.00 10.23 -22.31
C SER A 434 -33.86 10.74 -21.16
N LYS A 435 -35.06 11.28 -21.41
CA LYS A 435 -36.02 11.68 -20.37
C LYS A 435 -36.49 10.49 -19.54
N ARG A 436 -36.84 9.38 -20.18
CA ARG A 436 -37.21 8.12 -19.50
C ARG A 436 -36.05 7.58 -18.67
N ASN A 437 -34.83 7.64 -19.21
CA ASN A 437 -33.62 7.21 -18.51
C ASN A 437 -33.32 8.07 -17.26
N ILE A 438 -33.55 9.38 -17.31
CA ILE A 438 -33.45 10.26 -16.14
C ILE A 438 -34.43 9.81 -15.05
N GLN A 439 -35.71 9.64 -15.39
CA GLN A 439 -36.73 9.19 -14.43
C GLN A 439 -36.36 7.83 -13.81
N TYR A 440 -35.89 6.89 -14.64
CA TYR A 440 -35.42 5.59 -14.17
C TYR A 440 -34.27 5.72 -13.15
N VAL A 441 -33.24 6.51 -13.47
CA VAL A 441 -32.07 6.70 -12.59
C VAL A 441 -32.47 7.37 -11.28
N LEU A 442 -33.30 8.41 -11.32
CA LEU A 442 -33.77 9.11 -10.11
C LEU A 442 -34.58 8.18 -9.21
N HIS A 443 -35.55 7.45 -9.78
CA HIS A 443 -36.37 6.49 -9.03
C HIS A 443 -35.52 5.35 -8.45
N LYS A 444 -34.54 4.84 -9.20
CA LYS A 444 -33.64 3.79 -8.69
C LYS A 444 -32.75 4.31 -7.56
N ALA A 445 -32.24 5.54 -7.67
CA ALA A 445 -31.37 6.14 -6.68
C ALA A 445 -32.04 6.34 -5.31
N GLN A 446 -33.36 6.62 -5.30
CA GLN A 446 -34.15 6.78 -4.07
C GLN A 446 -34.20 5.49 -3.20
N ASN A 447 -33.88 4.32 -3.76
CA ASN A 447 -33.78 3.09 -2.96
C ASN A 447 -32.51 3.03 -2.10
N PHE A 448 -31.53 3.89 -2.34
CA PHE A 448 -30.21 3.84 -1.69
C PHE A 448 -29.75 5.20 -1.12
N LEU A 449 -30.32 6.30 -1.60
CA LEU A 449 -30.02 7.65 -1.15
C LEU A 449 -31.28 8.32 -0.60
N PRO A 450 -31.13 9.23 0.39
CA PRO A 450 -32.23 10.11 0.77
C PRO A 450 -32.77 10.87 -0.44
N GLN A 451 -34.09 11.04 -0.47
CA GLN A 451 -34.80 11.74 -1.55
C GLN A 451 -34.21 13.14 -1.77
N SER A 452 -34.01 13.90 -0.70
CA SER A 452 -33.30 15.19 -0.68
C SER A 452 -31.98 15.18 -1.48
N ARG A 453 -31.10 14.21 -1.20
CA ARG A 453 -29.80 14.10 -1.86
C ARG A 453 -29.91 13.82 -3.36
N VAL A 454 -30.89 13.01 -3.77
CA VAL A 454 -31.16 12.75 -5.18
C VAL A 454 -31.59 14.03 -5.90
N HIS A 455 -32.50 14.80 -5.30
CA HIS A 455 -32.95 16.08 -5.85
C HIS A 455 -31.80 17.09 -5.97
N CYS A 456 -30.99 17.24 -4.92
CA CYS A 456 -29.85 18.16 -4.90
C CYS A 456 -28.80 17.80 -5.97
N LEU A 457 -28.46 16.51 -6.12
CA LEU A 457 -27.51 16.06 -7.14
C LEU A 457 -28.04 16.29 -8.55
N TYR A 458 -29.33 16.03 -8.80
CA TYR A 458 -29.93 16.28 -10.10
C TYR A 458 -29.95 17.77 -10.45
N ALA A 459 -30.38 18.62 -9.52
CA ALA A 459 -30.33 20.07 -9.68
C ALA A 459 -28.90 20.56 -9.96
N ALA A 460 -27.91 20.07 -9.21
CA ALA A 460 -26.51 20.41 -9.45
C ALA A 460 -26.03 19.98 -10.84
N VAL A 461 -26.46 18.82 -11.36
CA VAL A 461 -26.14 18.41 -12.73
C VAL A 461 -26.80 19.33 -13.77
N MET A 462 -28.06 19.73 -13.56
CA MET A 462 -28.76 20.66 -14.45
C MET A 462 -28.07 22.02 -14.53
N VAL A 463 -27.68 22.59 -13.39
CA VAL A 463 -26.89 23.84 -13.34
C VAL A 463 -25.56 23.67 -14.06
N ALA A 464 -24.83 22.59 -13.79
CA ALA A 464 -23.55 22.30 -14.47
C ALA A 464 -23.69 22.05 -15.99
N LYS A 465 -24.93 21.90 -16.49
CA LYS A 465 -25.27 21.75 -17.91
C LYS A 465 -25.98 22.97 -18.50
N ARG A 466 -26.06 24.07 -17.75
CA ARG A 466 -26.68 25.35 -18.14
C ARG A 466 -28.20 25.27 -18.37
N TYR A 467 -28.87 24.39 -17.62
CA TYR A 467 -30.34 24.33 -17.55
C TYR A 467 -30.82 25.03 -16.28
N GLU A 468 -30.56 26.33 -16.19
CA GLU A 468 -30.75 27.12 -14.95
C GLU A 468 -32.24 27.25 -14.58
N GLU A 469 -33.09 27.58 -15.55
CA GLU A 469 -34.54 27.76 -15.32
C GLU A 469 -35.24 26.45 -14.93
N GLU A 470 -34.83 25.34 -15.56
CA GLU A 470 -35.32 24.00 -15.23
C GLU A 470 -34.85 23.58 -13.83
N ALA A 471 -33.61 23.89 -13.46
CA ALA A 471 -33.10 23.62 -12.12
C ALA A 471 -33.81 24.44 -11.04
N ALA A 472 -34.08 25.71 -11.30
CA ALA A 472 -34.83 26.58 -10.39
C ALA A 472 -36.26 26.05 -10.17
N SER A 473 -36.96 25.72 -11.26
CA SER A 473 -38.32 25.18 -11.20
C SER A 473 -38.37 23.86 -10.44
N TYR A 474 -37.39 22.98 -10.68
CA TYR A 474 -37.29 21.68 -10.01
C TYR A 474 -37.01 21.79 -8.51
N LEU A 475 -36.11 22.70 -8.11
CA LEU A 475 -35.81 22.95 -6.70
C LEU A 475 -37.01 23.52 -5.96
N GLU A 476 -37.75 24.45 -6.57
CA GLU A 476 -38.95 25.03 -5.96
C GLU A 476 -40.06 23.98 -5.80
N GLU A 477 -40.28 23.12 -6.80
CA GLU A 477 -41.27 22.03 -6.74
C GLU A 477 -41.00 21.06 -5.58
N HIS A 478 -39.72 20.74 -5.33
CA HIS A 478 -39.30 19.77 -4.31
C HIS A 478 -38.79 20.44 -3.02
N LYS A 479 -39.03 21.75 -2.84
CA LYS A 479 -38.48 22.56 -1.73
C LYS A 479 -38.78 22.00 -0.34
N ALA A 480 -39.93 21.33 -0.17
CA ALA A 480 -40.33 20.74 1.10
C ALA A 480 -39.51 19.50 1.47
N GLU A 481 -38.98 18.79 0.47
CA GLU A 481 -38.28 17.52 0.59
C GLU A 481 -36.76 17.67 0.67
N ILE A 482 -36.24 18.86 0.35
CA ILE A 482 -34.82 19.17 0.31
C ILE A 482 -34.31 19.57 1.70
N ASP A 483 -33.35 18.80 2.21
CA ASP A 483 -32.51 19.15 3.35
C ASP A 483 -31.37 20.08 2.87
N PRO A 484 -31.22 21.28 3.45
CA PRO A 484 -30.12 22.18 3.18
C PRO A 484 -28.71 21.55 3.26
N LEU A 485 -28.48 20.58 4.14
CA LEU A 485 -27.18 19.91 4.23
C LEU A 485 -26.84 19.10 2.97
N ASP A 486 -27.84 18.54 2.29
CA ASP A 486 -27.63 17.83 1.03
C ASP A 486 -27.28 18.78 -0.13
N CYS A 487 -27.71 20.04 -0.09
CA CYS A 487 -27.22 21.07 -1.01
C CYS A 487 -25.71 21.28 -0.83
N VAL A 488 -25.24 21.35 0.42
CA VAL A 488 -23.80 21.47 0.74
C VAL A 488 -23.02 20.25 0.23
N ILE A 489 -23.54 19.04 0.49
CA ILE A 489 -22.92 17.79 0.03
C ILE A 489 -22.87 17.74 -1.50
N ALA A 490 -23.94 18.14 -2.20
CA ALA A 490 -23.97 18.19 -3.65
C ALA A 490 -22.93 19.17 -4.22
N MET A 491 -22.80 20.36 -3.62
CA MET A 491 -21.77 21.34 -4.02
C MET A 491 -20.36 20.79 -3.78
N ARG A 492 -20.08 20.25 -2.58
CA ARG A 492 -18.79 19.62 -2.23
C ARG A 492 -18.40 18.56 -3.25
N TYR A 493 -19.34 17.68 -3.58
CA TYR A 493 -19.12 16.61 -4.52
C TYR A 493 -18.85 17.09 -5.96
N MET A 494 -19.64 18.06 -6.45
CA MET A 494 -19.44 18.63 -7.79
C MET A 494 -18.09 19.35 -7.91
N ASN A 495 -17.64 20.02 -6.85
CA ASN A 495 -16.32 20.63 -6.78
C ASN A 495 -15.21 19.57 -6.78
N ALA A 496 -15.38 18.46 -6.04
CA ALA A 496 -14.42 17.34 -6.04
C ALA A 496 -14.28 16.69 -7.43
N LEU A 497 -15.38 16.54 -8.16
CA LEU A 497 -15.40 16.04 -9.54
C LEU A 497 -14.57 16.88 -10.52
N ARG A 498 -14.43 18.19 -10.26
CA ARG A 498 -13.66 19.14 -11.08
C ARG A 498 -12.42 19.67 -10.35
N ALA A 499 -11.73 18.82 -9.58
CA ALA A 499 -10.55 19.22 -8.81
C ALA A 499 -9.39 19.87 -9.61
N LYS A 500 -9.33 19.76 -10.94
CA LYS A 500 -8.29 20.42 -11.76
C LYS A 500 -8.63 21.86 -12.16
N MET A 501 -9.89 22.16 -12.43
CA MET A 501 -10.36 23.49 -12.83
C MET A 501 -11.66 23.80 -12.12
N VAL A 502 -11.65 24.85 -11.31
CA VAL A 502 -12.83 25.32 -10.57
C VAL A 502 -13.82 25.92 -11.57
N ASP A 503 -15.08 25.51 -11.48
CA ASP A 503 -16.18 26.07 -12.25
C ASP A 503 -16.86 27.17 -11.43
N GLU A 504 -16.32 28.39 -11.52
CA GLU A 504 -16.79 29.53 -10.74
C GLU A 504 -18.26 29.87 -11.03
N GLU A 505 -18.67 29.72 -12.30
CA GLU A 505 -20.03 29.95 -12.78
C GLU A 505 -21.00 28.97 -12.11
N PHE A 506 -20.67 27.67 -12.12
CA PHE A 506 -21.45 26.65 -11.42
C PHE A 506 -21.58 26.94 -9.91
N ILE A 507 -20.48 27.27 -9.22
CA ILE A 507 -20.51 27.51 -7.76
C ILE A 507 -21.45 28.67 -7.44
N ARG A 508 -21.30 29.78 -8.17
CA ARG A 508 -22.14 30.98 -7.97
C ARG A 508 -23.62 30.67 -8.23
N LEU A 509 -23.93 30.09 -9.38
CA LEU A 509 -25.32 29.80 -9.78
C LEU A 509 -25.97 28.78 -8.86
N PHE A 510 -25.27 27.70 -8.51
CA PHE A 510 -25.84 26.67 -7.63
C PHE A 510 -26.09 27.22 -6.23
N ALA A 511 -25.17 28.01 -5.66
CA ALA A 511 -25.37 28.67 -4.38
C ALA A 511 -26.57 29.65 -4.41
N GLU A 512 -26.69 30.45 -5.47
CA GLU A 512 -27.82 31.38 -5.66
C GLU A 512 -29.16 30.65 -5.72
N LEU A 513 -29.24 29.57 -6.50
CA LEU A 513 -30.44 28.75 -6.60
C LEU A 513 -30.78 28.06 -5.27
N CYS A 514 -29.79 27.55 -4.54
CA CYS A 514 -30.02 26.96 -3.22
C CYS A 514 -30.55 28.01 -2.23
N LEU A 515 -29.98 29.22 -2.18
CA LEU A 515 -30.43 30.29 -1.29
C LEU A 515 -31.86 30.76 -1.61
N LYS A 516 -32.22 30.78 -2.90
CA LYS A 516 -33.51 31.29 -3.37
C LYS A 516 -34.64 30.25 -3.33
N HIS A 517 -34.35 29.03 -3.77
CA HIS A 517 -35.36 27.99 -4.07
C HIS A 517 -35.34 26.81 -3.08
N THR A 518 -34.55 26.88 -2.01
CA THR A 518 -34.54 25.88 -0.92
C THR A 518 -34.67 26.56 0.44
N LYS A 519 -34.52 25.80 1.54
CA LYS A 519 -34.49 26.31 2.92
C LYS A 519 -33.07 26.61 3.44
N LEU A 520 -32.10 26.75 2.53
CA LEU A 520 -30.70 26.94 2.90
C LEU A 520 -30.49 28.19 3.78
N SER A 521 -31.05 29.33 3.39
CA SER A 521 -30.93 30.60 4.14
C SER A 521 -31.54 30.55 5.55
N GLU A 522 -32.51 29.66 5.78
CA GLU A 522 -33.15 29.45 7.07
C GLU A 522 -32.34 28.50 7.98
N ASN A 523 -31.43 27.71 7.40
CA ASN A 523 -30.61 26.74 8.12
C ASN A 523 -29.19 27.28 8.35
N ALA A 524 -28.96 27.80 9.56
CA ALA A 524 -27.69 28.38 9.98
C ALA A 524 -26.51 27.39 9.90
N GLU A 525 -26.72 26.12 10.25
CA GLU A 525 -25.66 25.11 10.21
C GLU A 525 -25.23 24.82 8.77
N ALA A 526 -26.19 24.50 7.88
CA ALA A 526 -25.90 24.19 6.49
C ALA A 526 -25.28 25.38 5.77
N THR A 527 -25.80 26.59 6.00
CA THR A 527 -25.23 27.80 5.44
C THR A 527 -23.79 28.02 5.89
N ARG A 528 -23.52 27.87 7.20
CA ARG A 528 -22.16 28.01 7.74
C ARG A 528 -21.21 26.96 7.15
N GLN A 529 -21.64 25.71 7.01
CA GLN A 529 -20.84 24.68 6.36
C GLN A 529 -20.53 25.03 4.90
N MET A 530 -21.52 25.55 4.16
CA MET A 530 -21.34 25.98 2.77
C MET A 530 -20.33 27.14 2.68
N GLN A 531 -20.43 28.11 3.58
CA GLN A 531 -19.51 29.25 3.70
C GLN A 531 -18.07 28.81 3.96
N ILE A 532 -17.89 27.93 4.94
CA ILE A 532 -16.57 27.36 5.26
C ILE A 532 -15.96 26.63 4.05
N ASP A 533 -16.76 25.87 3.30
CA ASP A 533 -16.28 25.11 2.15
C ASP A 533 -15.82 26.00 1.00
N TRP A 534 -16.63 26.99 0.60
CA TRP A 534 -16.26 27.85 -0.52
C TRP A 534 -15.13 28.80 -0.14
N MET A 535 -15.04 29.27 1.12
CA MET A 535 -13.89 30.04 1.60
C MET A 535 -12.61 29.21 1.50
N ARG A 536 -12.61 27.99 2.06
CA ARG A 536 -11.45 27.08 1.98
C ARG A 536 -11.04 26.79 0.53
N LEU A 537 -12.02 26.57 -0.35
CA LEU A 537 -11.76 26.36 -1.77
C LEU A 537 -11.10 27.59 -2.41
N CYS A 538 -11.63 28.78 -2.14
CA CYS A 538 -11.11 30.04 -2.70
C CYS A 538 -9.70 30.34 -2.20
N GLU A 539 -9.37 30.06 -0.94
CA GLU A 539 -8.03 30.20 -0.39
C GLU A 539 -7.03 29.27 -1.08
N GLN A 540 -7.34 27.97 -1.12
CA GLN A 540 -6.47 26.97 -1.71
C GLN A 540 -6.18 27.23 -3.20
N ARG A 541 -7.13 27.85 -3.90
CA ARG A 541 -7.06 28.13 -5.34
C ARG A 541 -6.76 29.59 -5.67
N LYS A 542 -6.58 30.45 -4.67
CA LYS A 542 -6.35 31.89 -4.81
C LYS A 542 -7.44 32.61 -5.63
N LEU A 543 -8.70 32.29 -5.35
CA LEU A 543 -9.89 32.82 -6.05
C LEU A 543 -10.59 33.94 -5.25
N ALA A 544 -9.85 34.97 -4.85
CA ALA A 544 -10.39 36.07 -4.03
C ALA A 544 -11.60 36.79 -4.67
N PRO A 545 -11.65 37.04 -6.00
CA PRO A 545 -12.84 37.64 -6.62
C PRO A 545 -14.11 36.80 -6.48
N LEU A 546 -14.00 35.47 -6.58
CA LEU A 546 -15.13 34.58 -6.38
C LEU A 546 -15.61 34.60 -4.93
N ALA A 547 -14.67 34.60 -3.97
CA ALA A 547 -14.99 34.68 -2.54
C ALA A 547 -15.78 35.96 -2.20
N LEU A 548 -15.41 37.10 -2.78
CA LEU A 548 -16.15 38.36 -2.64
C LEU A 548 -17.56 38.28 -3.23
N ARG A 549 -17.70 37.74 -4.44
CA ARG A 549 -19.01 37.56 -5.08
C ARG A 549 -19.92 36.63 -4.28
N LEU A 550 -19.38 35.58 -3.68
CA LEU A 550 -20.13 34.66 -2.82
C LEU A 550 -20.51 35.33 -1.50
N TYR A 551 -19.62 36.10 -0.88
CA TYR A 551 -19.97 36.90 0.31
C TYR A 551 -21.16 37.84 0.03
N ASP A 552 -21.09 38.62 -1.05
CA ASP A 552 -22.17 39.53 -1.42
C ASP A 552 -23.47 38.78 -1.75
N LEU A 553 -23.37 37.64 -2.45
CA LEU A 553 -24.50 36.79 -2.76
C LEU A 553 -25.23 36.33 -1.49
N PHE A 554 -24.54 35.71 -0.53
CA PHE A 554 -25.16 35.22 0.71
C PHE A 554 -25.80 36.37 1.49
N LYS A 555 -25.13 37.54 1.52
CA LYS A 555 -25.63 38.72 2.21
C LYS A 555 -26.92 39.27 1.61
N ARG A 556 -27.06 39.27 0.27
CA ARG A 556 -28.31 39.65 -0.41
C ARG A 556 -29.49 38.77 -0.02
N TYR A 557 -29.24 37.52 0.39
CA TYR A 557 -30.24 36.58 0.89
C TYR A 557 -30.33 36.55 2.42
N GLY A 558 -29.81 37.58 3.10
CA GLY A 558 -29.96 37.76 4.55
C GLY A 558 -29.00 36.92 5.40
N VAL A 559 -27.97 36.31 4.79
CA VAL A 559 -26.97 35.53 5.53
C VAL A 559 -25.61 36.22 5.48
N ASP A 560 -25.12 36.62 6.64
CA ASP A 560 -23.81 37.26 6.78
C ASP A 560 -22.72 36.25 7.20
N LEU A 561 -21.46 36.61 6.98
CA LEU A 561 -20.30 35.87 7.52
C LEU A 561 -20.10 36.21 8.99
N HIS A 562 -19.49 35.30 9.75
CA HIS A 562 -19.01 35.63 11.09
C HIS A 562 -17.82 36.59 11.03
N ASP A 563 -17.59 37.36 12.10
CA ASP A 563 -16.54 38.38 12.15
C ASP A 563 -15.14 37.81 11.85
N ASP A 564 -14.81 36.63 12.38
CA ASP A 564 -13.56 35.92 12.09
C ASP A 564 -13.42 35.56 10.59
N GLU A 565 -14.53 35.19 9.95
CA GLU A 565 -14.57 34.83 8.53
C GLU A 565 -14.48 36.07 7.64
N LYS A 566 -15.05 37.21 8.08
CA LYS A 566 -14.89 38.52 7.41
C LYS A 566 -13.44 39.00 7.46
N LEU A 567 -12.77 38.83 8.60
CA LEU A 567 -11.34 39.13 8.76
C LEU A 567 -10.50 38.25 7.82
N ARG A 568 -10.78 36.94 7.81
CA ARG A 568 -10.12 35.96 6.94
C ARG A 568 -10.31 36.27 5.45
N LEU A 569 -11.52 36.70 5.05
CA LEU A 569 -11.79 37.16 3.69
C LEU A 569 -11.01 38.44 3.34
N CYS A 570 -10.92 39.40 4.27
CA CYS A 570 -10.11 40.61 4.08
C CYS A 570 -8.63 40.30 3.87
N GLU A 571 -8.07 39.34 4.60
CA GLU A 571 -6.68 38.90 4.44
C GLU A 571 -6.46 38.28 3.06
N MET A 572 -7.35 37.38 2.63
CA MET A 572 -7.30 36.76 1.30
C MET A 572 -7.32 37.80 0.16
N ILE A 573 -8.13 38.85 0.31
CA ILE A 573 -8.19 39.94 -0.66
C ILE A 573 -6.93 40.79 -0.60
N ALA A 574 -6.38 41.05 0.59
CA ALA A 574 -5.14 41.82 0.71
C ALA A 574 -3.97 41.11 0.02
N GLU A 575 -3.87 39.78 0.13
CA GLU A 575 -2.89 38.98 -0.62
C GLU A 575 -3.09 39.08 -2.13
N HIS A 576 -4.34 39.04 -2.59
CA HIS A 576 -4.68 39.24 -4.00
C HIS A 576 -4.34 40.67 -4.47
N ASP A 577 -4.58 41.69 -3.65
CA ASP A 577 -4.25 43.09 -3.95
C ASP A 577 -2.74 43.30 -4.07
N VAL A 578 -1.91 42.57 -3.32
CA VAL A 578 -0.44 42.59 -3.48
C VAL A 578 -0.04 42.04 -4.85
N LEU A 579 -0.67 40.96 -5.30
CA LEU A 579 -0.48 40.43 -6.65
C LEU A 579 -0.97 41.44 -7.69
N ALA A 580 -2.16 42.02 -7.52
CA ALA A 580 -2.71 43.02 -8.43
C ALA A 580 -1.80 44.26 -8.50
N LYS A 581 -1.24 44.75 -7.39
CA LYS A 581 -0.25 45.84 -7.39
C LYS A 581 1.01 45.51 -8.19
N ARG A 582 1.49 44.27 -8.10
CA ARG A 582 2.69 43.82 -8.82
C ARG A 582 2.49 43.66 -10.33
N TRP A 583 1.27 43.40 -10.79
CA TRP A 583 0.99 43.08 -12.19
C TRP A 583 0.15 44.13 -12.92
N ILE A 584 -0.69 44.87 -12.20
CA ILE A 584 -1.74 45.72 -12.77
C ILE A 584 -1.48 47.20 -12.48
N TYR A 585 -1.18 47.55 -11.22
CA TYR A 585 -1.19 48.96 -10.79
C TYR A 585 0.15 49.68 -10.90
N GLU A 586 0.14 50.98 -11.22
CA GLU A 586 1.33 51.83 -11.14
C GLU A 586 1.89 51.92 -9.69
N PRO A 587 3.21 52.10 -9.49
CA PRO A 587 4.25 52.28 -10.51
C PRO A 587 4.86 50.96 -11.03
N ASP A 588 4.67 49.86 -10.30
CA ASP A 588 5.43 48.62 -10.49
C ASP A 588 4.73 47.58 -11.38
N GLY A 589 3.44 47.76 -11.67
CA GLY A 589 2.61 46.84 -12.43
C GLY A 589 2.86 46.87 -13.94
N PHE A 590 2.78 45.69 -14.56
CA PHE A 590 2.93 45.51 -16.01
C PHE A 590 1.89 46.29 -16.83
N LEU A 591 0.63 46.32 -16.39
CA LEU A 591 -0.47 47.01 -17.10
C LEU A 591 -0.54 48.52 -16.82
N ARG A 592 0.18 49.02 -15.79
CA ARG A 592 0.24 50.44 -15.41
C ARG A 592 -1.12 51.15 -15.36
N ILE A 593 -2.12 50.50 -14.77
CA ILE A 593 -3.42 51.11 -14.55
C ILE A 593 -3.39 51.86 -13.21
N LYS A 594 -3.95 53.07 -13.14
CA LYS A 594 -4.04 53.80 -11.88
C LYS A 594 -5.05 53.13 -10.93
N PRO A 595 -4.78 53.00 -9.62
CA PRO A 595 -5.71 52.33 -8.68
C PRO A 595 -7.11 52.97 -8.60
N ASP A 596 -7.22 54.24 -8.99
CA ASP A 596 -8.42 55.07 -9.00
C ASP A 596 -9.09 55.20 -10.38
N ASP A 597 -8.62 54.44 -11.39
CA ASP A 597 -9.20 54.40 -12.72
C ASP A 597 -10.67 53.91 -12.71
N GLU A 598 -11.52 54.50 -13.56
CA GLU A 598 -12.93 54.14 -13.69
C GLU A 598 -13.13 52.67 -14.08
N LEU A 599 -12.20 52.10 -14.84
CA LEU A 599 -12.20 50.68 -15.22
C LEU A 599 -12.12 49.72 -14.01
N ILE A 600 -11.51 50.16 -12.91
CA ILE A 600 -11.42 49.38 -11.67
C ILE A 600 -12.61 49.68 -10.77
N ARG A 601 -13.03 50.94 -10.66
CA ARG A 601 -14.15 51.36 -9.80
C ARG A 601 -15.52 50.88 -10.29
N SER A 602 -15.65 50.62 -11.59
CA SER A 602 -16.85 50.04 -12.19
C SER A 602 -16.97 48.52 -12.01
N ASN A 603 -15.92 47.86 -11.52
CA ASN A 603 -15.91 46.42 -11.29
C ASN A 603 -16.72 46.06 -10.02
N ASP A 604 -17.57 45.03 -10.13
CA ASP A 604 -18.38 44.52 -9.02
C ASP A 604 -17.51 44.10 -7.83
N VAL A 605 -16.35 43.50 -8.09
CA VAL A 605 -15.39 43.08 -7.07
C VAL A 605 -14.90 44.26 -6.23
N TRP A 606 -14.61 45.41 -6.86
CA TRP A 606 -14.12 46.59 -6.16
C TRP A 606 -15.20 47.18 -5.24
N GLN A 607 -16.45 47.24 -5.71
CA GLN A 607 -17.57 47.75 -4.93
C GLN A 607 -17.83 46.89 -3.69
N ILE A 608 -17.88 45.56 -3.87
CA ILE A 608 -18.08 44.63 -2.76
C ILE A 608 -16.91 44.73 -1.76
N GLN A 609 -15.67 44.88 -2.25
CA GLN A 609 -14.50 45.05 -1.39
C GLN A 609 -14.59 46.30 -0.50
N GLN A 610 -15.10 47.43 -1.00
CA GLN A 610 -15.27 48.64 -0.18
C GLN A 610 -16.30 48.42 0.93
N VAL A 611 -17.41 47.74 0.63
CA VAL A 611 -18.42 47.39 1.64
C VAL A 611 -17.81 46.55 2.75
N LEU A 612 -17.06 45.51 2.40
CA LEU A 612 -16.38 44.64 3.37
C LEU A 612 -15.34 45.40 4.21
N LYS A 613 -14.54 46.29 3.60
CA LYS A 613 -13.55 47.10 4.32
C LYS A 613 -14.20 48.01 5.36
N ASN A 614 -15.33 48.62 5.02
CA ASN A 614 -16.08 49.47 5.94
C ASN A 614 -16.60 48.66 7.14
N GLU A 615 -17.14 47.46 6.92
CA GLU A 615 -17.61 46.59 8.00
C GLU A 615 -16.48 46.12 8.92
N VAL A 616 -15.36 45.68 8.36
CA VAL A 616 -14.21 45.26 9.16
C VAL A 616 -13.60 46.43 9.93
N SER A 617 -13.62 47.64 9.36
CA SER A 617 -13.20 48.84 10.09
C SER A 617 -14.12 49.15 11.27
N ALA A 618 -15.44 48.96 11.11
CA ALA A 618 -16.41 49.11 12.18
C ALA A 618 -16.20 48.07 13.29
N LEU A 619 -15.97 46.80 12.93
CA LEU A 619 -15.65 45.72 13.89
C LEU A 619 -14.38 46.00 14.69
N ARG A 620 -13.32 46.50 14.04
CA ARG A 620 -12.08 46.88 14.72
C ARG A 620 -12.24 48.10 15.61
N SER A 621 -13.19 48.98 15.32
CA SER A 621 -13.51 50.15 16.13
C SER A 621 -14.41 49.83 17.33
N SER A 622 -15.23 48.78 17.27
CA SER A 622 -16.09 48.33 18.38
C SER A 622 -15.40 47.36 19.35
N ALA A 623 -14.27 46.77 18.95
CA ALA A 623 -13.43 45.91 19.79
C ALA A 623 -12.34 46.66 20.58
N ARG A 624 -12.22 47.99 20.39
CA ARG A 624 -11.41 48.92 21.19
C ARG A 624 -12.29 49.63 22.19
#